data_AF-A0A353BEW9-F1
#
_entry.id   AF-A0A353BEW9-F1
#
_cell.length_a   1.000
_cell.length_b   1.000
_cell.length_c   1.000
_cell.angle_alpha   90.00
_cell.angle_beta   90.00
_cell.angle_gamma   90.00
#
_symmetry.space_group_name_H-M   'P 1'
#
loop_
_entity.id
_entity.type
_entity.pdbx_description
1 polymer ?
#
loop_
_entity_poly.entity_id
_entity_poly.type
_entity_poly.pdbx_seq_one_letter_code
_entity_poly.pdbx_strand_id
1 'polypeptide(L)'
;MVSASVLALDVDKLHRDWEWMLSTLREVLIESGDEELAALLPAPEQSPSVDDRQLDSVELTQAYSIAFQLLSMGEQIAAIEFRKTVEQEEGLDQLPALWGESLKQLKDSGLSAQAIADALPGIQVELVLTAHPTEAKRATVLAHHRRLFDRFVAKGRADFAPWQNEDNETAIRSLLAVLWRTGEIYLDKPDLQSERRNVVDYLTHVFPTALRPLDLRLRQAWEQVGLDPAAIGDPLALPKLTFGTWVGGDRDGHPLVTPEVTAETLMELRSQALTLIRRELVQLVRLISLSAFWLPPRGEFLEEIARRVRDAGEAGQKAVDRNPNEPWRQFVNLMLLRLPPVTVQPKPGATDFRLGISGSSGSAEEESVQHYEHPDELLADLRVLYDALDAVAMQEAANYSVRPIMRIVQCFGFHLAVLDIRQNSAMHDKAIEQLLAAAGQPETDYGNWPEEKRLEFLTRELKSSRPFVHYDRVAGP
;
A
#
# COMPACT_ATOMS: atom_id res chain seq x y z
N MET A 1 -26.56 -7.23 14.74
CA MET A 1 -27.20 -6.10 14.05
C MET A 1 -26.15 -5.16 13.39
N VAL A 2 -24.96 -5.67 13.03
CA VAL A 2 -23.81 -4.85 12.55
C VAL A 2 -23.60 -4.93 11.03
N SER A 3 -24.34 -5.79 10.30
CA SER A 3 -24.13 -5.99 8.86
C SER A 3 -25.06 -5.20 7.95
N ALA A 4 -26.02 -4.44 8.48
CA ALA A 4 -27.08 -3.82 7.67
C ALA A 4 -26.81 -2.37 7.23
N SER A 5 -25.77 -1.70 7.73
CA SER A 5 -25.70 -0.22 7.63
C SER A 5 -24.50 0.35 6.86
N VAL A 6 -23.45 -0.43 6.56
CA VAL A 6 -22.35 0.01 5.67
C VAL A 6 -22.68 -0.18 4.18
N LEU A 7 -23.71 -0.97 3.89
CA LEU A 7 -24.17 -1.34 2.54
C LEU A 7 -25.62 -0.90 2.27
N ALA A 8 -26.10 0.15 2.93
CA ALA A 8 -27.35 0.76 2.48
C ALA A 8 -27.09 1.29 1.06
N LEU A 9 -27.64 0.60 0.06
CA LEU A 9 -27.47 0.91 -1.35
C LEU A 9 -28.76 1.54 -1.85
N ASP A 10 -28.65 2.52 -2.74
CA ASP A 10 -29.77 2.89 -3.60
C ASP A 10 -29.98 1.72 -4.58
N VAL A 11 -30.84 0.77 -4.17
CA VAL A 11 -31.08 -0.48 -4.91
C VAL A 11 -31.65 -0.20 -6.29
N ASP A 12 -32.50 0.83 -6.41
CA ASP A 12 -33.11 1.19 -7.69
C ASP A 12 -32.06 1.73 -8.66
N LYS A 13 -31.13 2.55 -8.16
CA LYS A 13 -30.00 3.00 -8.97
C LYS A 13 -29.06 1.86 -9.35
N LEU A 14 -28.67 1.03 -8.38
CA LEU A 14 -27.83 -0.14 -8.64
C LEU A 14 -28.45 -1.04 -9.72
N HIS A 15 -29.77 -1.26 -9.67
CA HIS A 15 -30.48 -2.03 -10.67
C HIS A 15 -30.35 -1.40 -12.06
N ARG A 16 -30.60 -0.09 -12.20
CA ARG A 16 -30.46 0.62 -13.48
C ARG A 16 -29.03 0.58 -14.02
N ASP A 17 -28.03 0.80 -13.17
CA ASP A 17 -26.62 0.79 -13.56
C ASP A 17 -26.18 -0.62 -13.98
N TRP A 18 -26.62 -1.65 -13.24
CA TRP A 18 -26.39 -3.05 -13.57
C TRP A 18 -27.02 -3.45 -14.91
N GLU A 19 -28.29 -3.12 -15.13
CA GLU A 19 -28.98 -3.37 -16.39
C GLU A 19 -28.24 -2.75 -17.58
N TRP A 20 -27.77 -1.51 -17.41
CA TRP A 20 -27.01 -0.81 -18.45
C TRP A 20 -25.65 -1.48 -18.72
N MET A 21 -24.90 -1.83 -17.67
CA MET A 21 -23.60 -2.52 -17.81
C MET A 21 -23.77 -3.87 -18.52
N LEU A 22 -24.79 -4.63 -18.15
CA LEU A 22 -25.09 -5.93 -18.72
C LEU A 22 -25.59 -5.83 -20.16
N SER A 23 -26.42 -4.84 -20.47
CA SER A 23 -26.85 -4.54 -21.85
C SER A 23 -25.64 -4.21 -22.73
N THR A 24 -24.72 -3.39 -22.22
CA THR A 24 -23.50 -3.03 -22.94
C THR A 24 -22.62 -4.25 -23.21
N LEU A 25 -22.49 -5.17 -22.25
CA LEU A 25 -21.78 -6.44 -22.45
C LEU A 25 -22.46 -7.30 -23.54
N ARG A 26 -23.80 -7.39 -23.54
CA ARG A 26 -24.56 -8.13 -24.56
C ARG A 26 -24.35 -7.56 -25.96
N GLU A 27 -24.39 -6.23 -26.10
CA GLU A 27 -24.11 -5.55 -27.37
C GLU A 27 -22.71 -5.89 -27.88
N VAL A 28 -21.71 -5.85 -27.00
CA VAL A 28 -20.32 -6.20 -27.34
C VAL A 28 -20.20 -7.67 -27.79
N LEU A 29 -20.91 -8.60 -27.15
CA LEU A 29 -20.93 -10.00 -27.56
C LEU A 29 -21.57 -10.18 -28.94
N ILE A 30 -22.71 -9.52 -29.20
CA ILE A 30 -23.39 -9.56 -30.51
C ILE A 30 -22.47 -9.00 -31.60
N GLU A 31 -21.89 -7.82 -31.39
CA GLU A 31 -20.95 -7.18 -32.34
C GLU A 31 -19.70 -8.04 -32.58
N SER A 32 -19.34 -8.88 -31.60
CA SER A 32 -18.23 -9.83 -31.69
C SER A 32 -18.58 -11.14 -32.40
N GLY A 33 -19.86 -11.35 -32.77
CA GLY A 33 -20.35 -12.57 -33.41
C GLY A 33 -20.78 -13.67 -32.43
N ASP A 34 -20.92 -13.35 -31.14
CA ASP A 34 -21.23 -14.27 -30.04
C ASP A 34 -22.72 -14.14 -29.61
N GLU A 35 -23.65 -14.09 -30.59
CA GLU A 35 -25.09 -13.81 -30.38
C GLU A 35 -25.80 -14.84 -29.49
N GLU A 36 -25.48 -16.12 -29.64
CA GLU A 36 -26.06 -17.19 -28.83
C GLU A 36 -25.66 -17.05 -27.35
N LEU A 37 -24.41 -16.66 -27.08
CA LEU A 37 -23.93 -16.41 -25.72
C LEU A 37 -24.59 -15.17 -25.10
N ALA A 38 -24.79 -14.11 -25.89
CA ALA A 38 -25.47 -12.91 -25.43
C ALA A 38 -26.91 -13.19 -24.97
N ALA A 39 -27.61 -14.11 -25.64
CA ALA A 39 -28.95 -14.55 -25.28
C ALA A 39 -29.01 -15.36 -23.97
N LEU A 40 -27.90 -15.97 -23.55
CA LEU A 40 -27.81 -16.78 -22.33
C LEU A 40 -27.40 -15.98 -21.08
N LEU A 41 -26.98 -14.73 -21.23
CA LEU A 41 -26.75 -13.83 -20.09
C LEU A 41 -28.07 -13.46 -19.42
N PRO A 42 -28.09 -13.20 -18.09
CA PRO A 42 -29.32 -12.87 -17.37
C PRO A 42 -29.99 -11.60 -17.94
N ALA A 43 -31.32 -11.59 -18.03
CA ALA A 43 -32.09 -10.39 -18.38
C ALA A 43 -32.91 -9.95 -17.16
N PRO A 44 -33.13 -8.63 -16.95
CA PRO A 44 -34.20 -8.20 -16.07
C PRO A 44 -35.50 -8.83 -16.59
N GLU A 45 -36.20 -9.58 -15.73
CA GLU A 45 -37.47 -10.27 -15.99
C GLU A 45 -37.46 -11.65 -16.69
N GLN A 46 -36.32 -12.19 -17.14
CA GLN A 46 -36.27 -13.55 -17.72
C GLN A 46 -35.28 -14.45 -16.96
N SER A 47 -35.82 -15.51 -16.34
CA SER A 47 -34.96 -16.61 -15.89
C SER A 47 -34.40 -17.30 -17.13
N PRO A 48 -33.08 -17.44 -17.27
CA PRO A 48 -32.51 -18.11 -18.42
C PRO A 48 -33.02 -19.56 -18.47
N SER A 49 -33.57 -19.95 -19.62
CA SER A 49 -33.85 -21.36 -19.93
C SER A 49 -32.53 -22.04 -20.25
N VAL A 50 -31.77 -22.40 -19.21
CA VAL A 50 -30.52 -23.12 -19.40
C VAL A 50 -30.84 -24.60 -19.65
N ASP A 51 -30.65 -25.07 -20.88
CA ASP A 51 -30.64 -26.50 -21.17
C ASP A 51 -29.33 -27.08 -20.60
N ASP A 52 -29.40 -28.18 -19.83
CA ASP A 52 -28.26 -28.74 -19.07
C ASP A 52 -27.02 -29.04 -19.95
N ARG A 53 -27.19 -29.16 -21.27
CA ARG A 53 -26.12 -29.40 -22.23
C ARG A 53 -25.30 -28.16 -22.61
N GLN A 54 -25.74 -26.95 -22.27
CA GLN A 54 -25.02 -25.69 -22.52
C GLN A 54 -24.13 -25.25 -21.34
N LEU A 55 -24.22 -25.93 -20.20
CA LEU A 55 -23.50 -25.59 -18.96
C LEU A 55 -21.99 -25.91 -19.00
N ASP A 56 -21.50 -26.65 -19.99
CA ASP A 56 -20.09 -27.07 -20.10
C ASP A 56 -19.28 -26.20 -21.10
N SER A 57 -19.70 -24.95 -21.33
CA SER A 57 -18.99 -23.98 -22.18
C SER A 57 -18.05 -23.10 -21.34
N VAL A 58 -16.78 -23.08 -21.73
CA VAL A 58 -15.76 -22.18 -21.16
C VAL A 58 -16.12 -20.72 -21.44
N GLU A 59 -16.67 -20.45 -22.62
CA GLU A 59 -17.10 -19.12 -23.06
C GLU A 59 -18.27 -18.60 -22.23
N LEU A 60 -19.26 -19.46 -21.93
CA LEU A 60 -20.37 -19.09 -21.05
C LEU A 60 -19.86 -18.79 -19.63
N THR A 61 -18.98 -19.64 -19.10
CA THR A 61 -18.35 -19.43 -17.78
C THR A 61 -17.61 -18.09 -17.73
N GLN A 62 -16.86 -17.77 -18.80
CA GLN A 62 -16.16 -16.50 -18.91
C GLN A 62 -17.13 -15.31 -18.99
N ALA A 63 -18.22 -15.42 -19.75
CA ALA A 63 -19.21 -14.36 -19.87
C ALA A 63 -19.88 -14.05 -18.52
N TYR A 64 -20.21 -15.10 -17.76
CA TYR A 64 -20.72 -14.96 -16.39
C TYR A 64 -19.67 -14.42 -15.41
N SER A 65 -18.40 -14.80 -15.56
CA SER A 65 -17.30 -14.22 -14.78
C SER A 65 -17.22 -12.70 -14.99
N ILE A 66 -17.22 -12.25 -16.25
CA ILE A 66 -17.20 -10.81 -16.59
C ILE A 66 -18.45 -10.14 -16.01
N ALA A 67 -19.64 -10.70 -16.24
CA ALA A 67 -20.89 -10.17 -15.75
C ALA A 67 -20.88 -10.00 -14.21
N PHE A 68 -20.35 -10.98 -13.47
CA PHE A 68 -20.23 -10.91 -12.02
C PHE A 68 -19.24 -9.81 -11.57
N GLN A 69 -18.16 -9.60 -12.31
CA GLN A 69 -17.24 -8.50 -12.06
C GLN A 69 -17.89 -7.14 -12.31
N LEU A 70 -18.71 -7.00 -13.37
CA LEU A 70 -19.47 -5.78 -13.63
C LEU A 70 -20.47 -5.50 -12.51
N LEU A 71 -21.18 -6.52 -12.01
CA LEU A 71 -22.07 -6.38 -10.85
C LEU A 71 -21.31 -5.88 -9.62
N SER A 72 -20.16 -6.49 -9.34
CA SER A 72 -19.29 -6.09 -8.22
C SER A 72 -18.83 -4.63 -8.34
N MET A 73 -18.55 -4.15 -9.55
CA MET A 73 -18.22 -2.75 -9.81
C MET A 73 -19.42 -1.83 -9.59
N GLY A 74 -20.61 -2.23 -10.05
CA GLY A 74 -21.85 -1.49 -9.83
C GLY A 74 -22.17 -1.34 -8.35
N GLU A 75 -22.04 -2.40 -7.56
CA GLU A 75 -22.21 -2.38 -6.09
C GLU A 75 -21.24 -1.42 -5.41
N GLN A 76 -19.96 -1.45 -5.81
CA GLN A 76 -18.94 -0.54 -5.29
C GLN A 76 -19.24 0.93 -5.60
N ILE A 77 -19.67 1.23 -6.83
CA ILE A 77 -20.02 2.59 -7.25
C ILE A 77 -21.24 3.10 -6.47
N ALA A 78 -22.30 2.29 -6.41
CA ALA A 78 -23.51 2.64 -5.65
C ALA A 78 -23.20 2.87 -4.17
N ALA A 79 -22.31 2.08 -3.55
CA ALA A 79 -21.87 2.28 -2.17
C ALA A 79 -21.05 3.57 -1.98
N ILE A 80 -20.22 3.95 -2.96
CA ILE A 80 -19.47 5.23 -2.92
C ILE A 80 -20.42 6.41 -3.00
N GLU A 81 -21.39 6.36 -3.92
CA GLU A 81 -22.34 7.44 -4.13
C GLU A 81 -23.32 7.59 -2.98
N PHE A 82 -23.86 6.48 -2.46
CA PHE A 82 -24.71 6.50 -1.27
C PHE A 82 -24.00 7.19 -0.09
N ARG A 83 -22.75 6.78 0.19
CA ARG A 83 -21.95 7.42 1.25
C ARG A 83 -21.78 8.91 0.99
N LYS A 84 -21.47 9.30 -0.23
CA LYS A 84 -21.32 10.71 -0.59
C LYS A 84 -22.61 11.50 -0.37
N THR A 85 -23.77 10.96 -0.74
CA THR A 85 -25.07 11.59 -0.51
C THR A 85 -25.33 11.79 0.97
N VAL A 86 -25.19 10.74 1.80
CA VAL A 86 -25.39 10.83 3.25
C VAL A 86 -24.43 11.85 3.88
N GLU A 87 -23.15 11.85 3.49
CA GLU A 87 -22.17 12.82 4.01
C GLU A 87 -22.53 14.28 3.66
N GLN A 88 -23.08 14.51 2.46
CA GLN A 88 -23.43 15.84 1.98
C GLN A 88 -24.74 16.36 2.55
N GLU A 89 -25.73 15.49 2.71
CA GLU A 89 -27.09 15.86 3.11
C GLU A 89 -27.30 15.77 4.63
N GLU A 90 -26.71 14.77 5.28
CA GLU A 90 -26.99 14.44 6.69
C GLU A 90 -25.75 14.59 7.60
N GLY A 91 -24.54 14.38 7.07
CA GLY A 91 -23.27 14.58 7.77
C GLY A 91 -22.42 13.31 7.97
N LEU A 92 -21.13 13.49 8.32
CA LEU A 92 -20.17 12.38 8.48
C LEU A 92 -20.51 11.44 9.66
N ASP A 93 -21.28 11.90 10.64
CA ASP A 93 -21.65 11.14 11.84
C ASP A 93 -22.87 10.24 11.66
N GLN A 94 -23.55 10.32 10.51
CA GLN A 94 -24.65 9.42 10.15
C GLN A 94 -24.15 8.12 9.51
N LEU A 95 -22.89 8.08 9.07
CA LEU A 95 -22.31 6.87 8.52
C LEU A 95 -21.75 5.97 9.63
N PRO A 96 -22.23 4.72 9.72
CA PRO A 96 -21.91 3.81 10.79
C PRO A 96 -20.47 3.28 10.69
N ALA A 97 -19.85 3.04 11.84
CA ALA A 97 -18.49 2.49 11.96
C ALA A 97 -17.39 3.31 11.24
N LEU A 98 -17.66 4.59 10.94
CA LEU A 98 -16.68 5.54 10.44
C LEU A 98 -16.25 6.52 11.53
N TRP A 99 -15.27 7.37 11.21
CA TRP A 99 -14.73 8.36 12.15
C TRP A 99 -15.79 9.27 12.77
N GLY A 100 -16.76 9.75 11.97
CA GLY A 100 -17.79 10.68 12.45
C GLY A 100 -18.62 10.10 13.58
N GLU A 101 -19.23 8.92 13.36
CA GLU A 101 -20.05 8.26 14.38
C GLU A 101 -19.20 7.88 15.61
N SER A 102 -18.02 7.30 15.39
CA SER A 102 -17.15 6.83 16.48
C SER A 102 -16.70 7.98 17.39
N LEU A 103 -16.27 9.11 16.80
CA LEU A 103 -15.86 10.30 17.57
C LEU A 103 -17.04 10.95 18.28
N LYS A 104 -18.23 10.96 17.66
CA LYS A 104 -19.45 11.45 18.30
C LYS A 104 -19.83 10.60 19.51
N GLN A 105 -19.79 9.28 19.41
CA GLN A 105 -20.05 8.38 20.53
C GLN A 105 -19.08 8.60 21.70
N LEU A 106 -17.79 8.82 21.42
CA LEU A 106 -16.79 9.13 22.44
C LEU A 106 -17.05 10.48 23.11
N LYS A 107 -17.39 11.52 22.32
CA LYS A 107 -17.75 12.84 22.83
C LYS A 107 -19.02 12.80 23.68
N ASP A 108 -20.05 12.10 23.22
CA ASP A 108 -21.33 11.94 23.93
C ASP A 108 -21.18 11.13 25.22
N SER A 109 -20.15 10.28 25.30
CA SER A 109 -19.73 9.59 26.53
C SER A 109 -18.97 10.48 27.52
N GLY A 110 -18.74 11.76 27.20
CA GLY A 110 -18.11 12.76 28.07
C GLY A 110 -16.59 12.85 27.98
N LEU A 111 -15.96 12.22 26.99
CA LEU A 111 -14.50 12.33 26.80
C LEU A 111 -14.14 13.70 26.19
N SER A 112 -13.07 14.30 26.72
CA SER A 112 -12.55 15.56 26.18
C SER A 112 -11.78 15.33 24.87
N ALA A 113 -11.67 16.37 24.04
CA ALA A 113 -10.88 16.33 22.81
C ALA A 113 -9.43 15.89 23.09
N GLN A 114 -8.82 16.40 24.17
CA GLN A 114 -7.46 16.02 24.55
C GLN A 114 -7.37 14.55 24.96
N ALA A 115 -8.31 14.04 25.76
CA ALA A 115 -8.29 12.64 26.18
C ALA A 115 -8.42 11.67 24.98
N ILE A 116 -9.24 12.02 23.99
CA ILE A 116 -9.36 11.25 22.75
C ILE A 116 -8.04 11.35 21.95
N ALA A 117 -7.49 12.55 21.80
CA ALA A 117 -6.27 12.80 21.04
C ALA A 117 -5.06 12.06 21.64
N ASP A 118 -4.91 12.05 22.96
CA ASP A 118 -3.82 11.35 23.67
C ASP A 118 -3.87 9.83 23.46
N ALA A 119 -5.04 9.26 23.15
CA ALA A 119 -5.21 7.84 22.89
C ALA A 119 -4.90 7.44 21.43
N LEU A 120 -5.02 8.37 20.48
CA LEU A 120 -4.83 8.09 19.04
C LEU A 120 -3.46 7.48 18.69
N PRO A 121 -2.32 7.94 19.24
CA PRO A 121 -1.00 7.36 18.93
C PRO A 121 -0.86 5.89 19.36
N GLY A 122 -1.69 5.43 20.30
CA GLY A 122 -1.72 4.04 20.77
C GLY A 122 -2.50 3.10 19.85
N ILE A 123 -3.24 3.63 18.87
CA ILE A 123 -3.95 2.83 17.88
C ILE A 123 -2.98 2.44 16.77
N GLN A 124 -2.71 1.14 16.65
CA GLN A 124 -1.91 0.57 15.57
C GLN A 124 -2.73 -0.49 14.82
N VAL A 125 -2.78 -0.36 13.49
CA VAL A 125 -3.40 -1.34 12.60
C VAL A 125 -2.36 -1.84 11.62
N GLU A 126 -2.12 -3.15 11.63
CA GLU A 126 -1.21 -3.79 10.69
C GLU A 126 -2.00 -4.53 9.60
N LEU A 127 -1.75 -4.17 8.33
CA LEU A 127 -2.37 -4.79 7.17
C LEU A 127 -1.40 -5.80 6.55
N VAL A 128 -1.66 -7.09 6.76
CA VAL A 128 -0.80 -8.17 6.25
C VAL A 128 -1.31 -8.66 4.90
N LEU A 129 -0.54 -8.42 3.84
CA LEU A 129 -0.86 -8.86 2.48
C LEU A 129 -0.49 -10.33 2.28
N THR A 130 -1.41 -11.10 1.73
CA THR A 130 -1.19 -12.51 1.37
C THR A 130 -1.30 -12.69 -0.14
N ALA A 131 -0.66 -13.73 -0.68
CA ALA A 131 -0.99 -14.19 -2.02
C ALA A 131 -2.46 -14.64 -2.04
N HIS A 132 -3.21 -14.28 -3.08
CA HIS A 132 -4.59 -14.72 -3.21
C HIS A 132 -4.63 -16.12 -3.84
N PRO A 133 -5.07 -17.18 -3.12
CA PRO A 133 -4.94 -18.55 -3.59
C PRO A 133 -5.84 -18.90 -4.79
N THR A 134 -6.91 -18.12 -5.01
CA THR A 134 -7.96 -18.44 -6.00
C THR A 134 -8.20 -17.34 -7.04
N GLU A 135 -7.59 -16.17 -6.93
CA GLU A 135 -7.81 -15.08 -7.90
C GLU A 135 -6.63 -15.07 -8.86
N ALA A 136 -6.60 -16.08 -9.74
CA ALA A 136 -5.58 -16.24 -10.77
C ALA A 136 -5.72 -15.21 -11.92
N LYS A 137 -6.28 -14.02 -11.70
CA LYS A 137 -6.41 -13.04 -12.78
C LYS A 137 -5.04 -12.49 -13.16
N ARG A 138 -4.72 -12.50 -14.46
CA ARG A 138 -3.50 -11.86 -14.97
C ARG A 138 -3.49 -10.38 -14.60
N ALA A 139 -2.31 -9.82 -14.32
CA ALA A 139 -2.16 -8.39 -14.03
C ALA A 139 -2.79 -7.49 -15.11
N THR A 140 -2.73 -7.90 -16.38
CA THR A 140 -3.39 -7.23 -17.50
C THR A 140 -4.91 -7.19 -17.36
N VAL A 141 -5.55 -8.28 -16.92
CA VAL A 141 -7.00 -8.37 -16.68
C VAL A 141 -7.40 -7.45 -15.52
N LEU A 142 -6.66 -7.48 -14.42
CA LEU A 142 -6.87 -6.55 -13.30
C LEU A 142 -6.71 -5.08 -13.74
N ALA A 143 -5.75 -4.78 -14.61
CA ALA A 143 -5.59 -3.44 -15.18
C ALA A 143 -6.78 -3.04 -16.07
N HIS A 144 -7.34 -3.95 -16.86
CA HIS A 144 -8.57 -3.70 -17.63
C HIS A 144 -9.76 -3.46 -16.70
N HIS A 145 -9.91 -4.24 -15.63
CA HIS A 145 -10.95 -4.01 -14.63
C HIS A 145 -10.83 -2.63 -13.97
N ARG A 146 -9.63 -2.21 -13.56
CA ARG A 146 -9.40 -0.87 -13.00
C ARG A 146 -9.80 0.22 -13.98
N ARG A 147 -9.35 0.11 -15.24
CA ARG A 147 -9.73 1.06 -16.31
C ARG A 147 -11.24 1.10 -16.53
N LEU A 148 -11.89 -0.06 -16.51
CA LEU A 148 -13.33 -0.16 -16.72
C LEU A 148 -14.11 0.47 -15.55
N PHE A 149 -13.68 0.21 -14.31
CA PHE A 149 -14.23 0.83 -13.11
C PHE A 149 -14.12 2.37 -13.17
N ASP A 150 -12.95 2.90 -13.52
CA ASP A 150 -12.75 4.35 -13.67
C ASP A 150 -13.72 4.97 -14.71
N ARG A 151 -14.00 4.23 -15.79
CA ARG A 151 -14.93 4.67 -16.84
C ARG A 151 -16.39 4.60 -16.40
N PHE A 152 -16.76 3.61 -15.60
CA PHE A 152 -18.09 3.55 -14.99
C PHE A 152 -18.30 4.68 -13.97
N VAL A 153 -17.30 4.96 -13.13
CA VAL A 153 -17.32 6.14 -12.24
C VAL A 153 -17.47 7.44 -13.05
N ALA A 154 -16.75 7.56 -14.17
CA ALA A 154 -16.85 8.71 -15.06
C ALA A 154 -18.24 8.86 -15.70
N LYS A 155 -18.94 7.76 -15.98
CA LYS A 155 -20.30 7.80 -16.55
C LYS A 155 -21.32 8.44 -15.60
N GLY A 156 -21.15 8.28 -14.29
CA GLY A 156 -22.01 8.91 -13.28
C GLY A 156 -21.82 10.43 -13.13
N ARG A 157 -20.87 11.04 -13.88
CA ARG A 157 -20.57 12.46 -13.76
C ARG A 157 -21.56 13.34 -14.53
N ALA A 158 -22.31 14.16 -13.79
CA ALA A 158 -23.27 15.11 -14.35
C ALA A 158 -22.63 16.26 -15.15
N ASP A 159 -21.31 16.49 -15.01
CA ASP A 159 -20.62 17.63 -15.63
C ASP A 159 -19.94 17.31 -16.97
N PHE A 160 -20.16 16.10 -17.53
CA PHE A 160 -19.62 15.72 -18.84
C PHE A 160 -20.41 16.36 -19.98
N ALA A 161 -19.69 16.97 -20.93
CA ALA A 161 -20.25 17.40 -22.20
C ALA A 161 -20.68 16.19 -23.05
N PRO A 162 -21.61 16.34 -24.01
CA PRO A 162 -22.11 15.23 -24.81
C PRO A 162 -21.02 14.37 -25.49
N TRP A 163 -19.99 15.01 -26.06
CA TRP A 163 -18.88 14.29 -26.70
C TRP A 163 -18.01 13.50 -25.70
N GLN A 164 -17.92 13.94 -24.44
CA GLN A 164 -17.18 13.23 -23.40
C GLN A 164 -17.94 11.98 -22.95
N ASN A 165 -19.27 12.06 -22.90
CA ASN A 165 -20.12 10.89 -22.64
C ASN A 165 -19.97 9.87 -23.78
N GLU A 166 -20.02 10.32 -25.03
CA GLU A 166 -19.85 9.45 -26.20
C GLU A 166 -18.45 8.79 -26.25
N ASP A 167 -17.38 9.55 -25.98
CA ASP A 167 -16.02 9.01 -25.85
C ASP A 167 -15.92 7.97 -24.71
N ASN A 168 -16.53 8.27 -23.57
CA ASN A 168 -16.52 7.37 -22.41
C ASN A 168 -17.27 6.07 -22.69
N GLU A 169 -18.44 6.13 -23.33
CA GLU A 169 -19.22 4.94 -23.72
C GLU A 169 -18.47 4.11 -24.77
N THR A 170 -17.84 4.77 -25.75
CA THR A 170 -16.98 4.10 -26.74
C THR A 170 -15.80 3.40 -26.06
N ALA A 171 -15.17 4.04 -25.08
CA ALA A 171 -14.08 3.47 -24.30
C ALA A 171 -14.52 2.26 -23.46
N ILE A 172 -15.71 2.31 -22.83
CA ILE A 172 -16.29 1.19 -22.08
C ILE A 172 -16.51 -0.01 -23.01
N ARG A 173 -17.19 0.19 -24.15
CA ARG A 173 -17.43 -0.88 -25.14
C ARG A 173 -16.12 -1.49 -25.63
N SER A 174 -15.14 -0.65 -25.96
CA SER A 174 -13.82 -1.09 -26.41
C SER A 174 -13.09 -1.92 -25.33
N LEU A 175 -13.14 -1.50 -24.07
CA LEU A 175 -12.52 -2.23 -22.95
C LEU A 175 -13.21 -3.57 -22.70
N LEU A 176 -14.54 -3.62 -22.76
CA LEU A 176 -15.31 -4.87 -22.65
C LEU A 176 -14.97 -5.84 -23.78
N ALA A 177 -14.87 -5.35 -25.03
CA ALA A 177 -14.49 -6.19 -26.18
C ALA A 177 -13.07 -6.76 -26.03
N VAL A 178 -12.12 -5.93 -25.59
CA VAL A 178 -10.75 -6.38 -25.29
C VAL A 178 -10.75 -7.41 -24.15
N LEU A 179 -11.49 -7.15 -23.07
CA LEU A 179 -11.59 -8.06 -21.93
C LEU A 179 -12.18 -9.42 -22.35
N TRP A 180 -13.25 -9.40 -23.16
CA TRP A 180 -13.87 -10.60 -23.72
C TRP A 180 -12.89 -11.45 -24.54
N ARG A 181 -12.11 -10.83 -25.43
CA ARG A 181 -11.12 -11.58 -26.23
C ARG A 181 -9.84 -11.91 -25.47
N THR A 182 -9.55 -11.19 -24.38
CA THR A 182 -8.39 -11.47 -23.52
C THR A 182 -8.66 -12.70 -22.65
N GLY A 183 -9.87 -12.81 -22.09
CA GLY A 183 -10.27 -13.86 -21.17
C GLY A 183 -9.84 -13.61 -19.72
N GLU A 184 -10.79 -13.85 -18.80
CA GLU A 184 -10.62 -13.64 -17.35
C GLU A 184 -10.11 -14.89 -16.62
N ILE A 185 -10.51 -16.07 -17.07
CA ILE A 185 -10.21 -17.33 -16.41
C ILE A 185 -8.80 -17.76 -16.80
N TYR A 186 -7.92 -17.79 -15.82
CA TYR A 186 -6.54 -18.23 -16.00
C TYR A 186 -6.41 -19.64 -15.42
N LEU A 187 -5.89 -20.57 -16.22
CA LEU A 187 -5.76 -21.98 -15.84
C LEU A 187 -4.47 -22.27 -15.06
N ASP A 188 -3.48 -21.35 -15.11
CA ASP A 188 -2.18 -21.52 -14.45
C ASP A 188 -2.11 -20.72 -13.15
N LYS A 189 -1.47 -21.25 -12.11
CA LYS A 189 -1.21 -20.49 -10.88
C LYS A 189 -0.21 -19.35 -11.19
N PRO A 190 -0.42 -18.11 -10.71
CA PRO A 190 0.57 -17.06 -10.83
C PRO A 190 1.93 -17.51 -10.28
N ASP A 191 3.01 -17.13 -10.96
CA ASP A 191 4.34 -17.35 -10.40
C ASP A 191 4.58 -16.41 -9.19
N LEU A 192 5.47 -16.84 -8.28
CA LEU A 192 5.80 -16.11 -7.06
C LEU A 192 6.33 -14.68 -7.33
N GLN A 193 6.97 -14.47 -8.49
CA GLN A 193 7.47 -13.15 -8.89
C GLN A 193 6.33 -12.20 -9.22
N SER A 194 5.27 -12.70 -9.84
CA SER A 194 4.06 -11.96 -10.18
C SER A 194 3.24 -11.62 -8.93
N GLU A 195 3.12 -12.55 -7.98
CA GLU A 195 2.52 -12.27 -6.67
C GLU A 195 3.30 -11.18 -5.92
N ARG A 196 4.63 -11.28 -5.87
CA ARG A 196 5.51 -10.29 -5.24
C ARG A 196 5.36 -8.91 -5.89
N ARG A 197 5.37 -8.84 -7.23
CA ARG A 197 5.17 -7.57 -7.97
C ARG A 197 3.83 -6.92 -7.65
N ASN A 198 2.75 -7.71 -7.55
CA ASN A 198 1.43 -7.18 -7.22
C ASN A 198 1.42 -6.55 -5.81
N VAL A 199 1.95 -7.25 -4.80
CA VAL A 199 2.05 -6.71 -3.43
C VAL A 199 2.86 -5.41 -3.39
N VAL A 200 4.01 -5.38 -4.06
CA VAL A 200 4.86 -4.18 -4.14
C VAL A 200 4.12 -3.02 -4.83
N ASP A 201 3.31 -3.27 -5.87
CA ASP A 201 2.50 -2.23 -6.53
C ASP A 201 1.51 -1.56 -5.56
N TYR A 202 0.78 -2.37 -4.77
CA TYR A 202 -0.12 -1.83 -3.75
C TYR A 202 0.62 -1.00 -2.69
N LEU A 203 1.76 -1.50 -2.21
CA LEU A 203 2.58 -0.83 -1.20
C LEU A 203 3.22 0.47 -1.69
N THR A 204 3.54 0.59 -2.98
CA THR A 204 4.27 1.76 -3.54
C THR A 204 3.38 2.79 -4.24
N HIS A 205 2.17 2.41 -4.66
CA HIS A 205 1.25 3.28 -5.39
C HIS A 205 -0.12 3.44 -4.74
N VAL A 206 -0.74 2.36 -4.25
CA VAL A 206 -2.13 2.41 -3.74
C VAL A 206 -2.18 2.90 -2.30
N PHE A 207 -1.50 2.23 -1.37
CA PHE A 207 -1.57 2.61 0.04
C PHE A 207 -0.98 3.99 0.35
N PRO A 208 0.18 4.41 -0.22
CA PRO A 208 0.72 5.74 0.04
C PRO A 208 -0.25 6.86 -0.38
N THR A 209 -0.99 6.67 -1.48
CA THR A 209 -1.95 7.67 -1.96
C THR A 209 -3.23 7.70 -1.12
N ALA A 210 -3.59 6.57 -0.48
CA ALA A 210 -4.75 6.47 0.42
C ALA A 210 -4.52 7.10 1.81
N LEU A 211 -3.27 7.22 2.28
CA LEU A 211 -2.96 7.79 3.61
C LEU A 211 -3.48 9.23 3.77
N ARG A 212 -3.27 10.08 2.77
CA ARG A 212 -3.68 11.49 2.85
C ARG A 212 -5.20 11.64 2.96
N PRO A 213 -6.04 11.04 2.08
CA PRO A 213 -7.48 11.02 2.25
C PRO A 213 -7.92 10.49 3.62
N LEU A 214 -7.30 9.42 4.12
CA LEU A 214 -7.62 8.86 5.44
C LEU A 214 -7.42 9.88 6.57
N ASP A 215 -6.24 10.52 6.61
CA ASP A 215 -5.93 11.53 7.63
C ASP A 215 -6.77 12.81 7.48
N LEU A 216 -7.20 13.14 6.25
CA LEU A 216 -8.13 14.24 5.99
C LEU A 216 -9.53 13.92 6.51
N ARG A 217 -10.03 12.69 6.28
CA ARG A 217 -11.35 12.25 6.75
C ARG A 217 -11.42 12.26 8.27
N LEU A 218 -10.36 11.81 8.96
CA LEU A 218 -10.28 11.89 10.41
C LEU A 218 -10.39 13.35 10.89
N ARG A 219 -9.63 14.28 10.30
CA ARG A 219 -9.66 15.70 10.67
C ARG A 219 -11.03 16.36 10.40
N GLN A 220 -11.63 16.08 9.24
CA GLN A 220 -12.96 16.59 8.91
C GLN A 220 -14.01 16.07 9.89
N ALA A 221 -13.99 14.77 10.20
CA ALA A 221 -14.89 14.18 11.18
C ALA A 221 -14.70 14.81 12.57
N TRP A 222 -13.44 15.02 12.99
CA TRP A 222 -13.09 15.65 14.26
C TRP A 222 -13.67 17.06 14.41
N GLU A 223 -13.49 17.90 13.39
CA GLU A 223 -14.04 19.26 13.37
C GLU A 223 -15.58 19.24 13.31
N GLN A 224 -16.17 18.38 12.49
CA GLN A 224 -17.62 18.29 12.33
C GLN A 224 -18.33 17.87 13.61
N VAL A 225 -17.77 16.92 14.38
CA VAL A 225 -18.33 16.56 15.69
C VAL A 225 -18.09 17.63 16.75
N GLY A 226 -17.36 18.71 16.43
CA GLY A 226 -17.10 19.85 17.30
C GLY A 226 -16.04 19.56 18.37
N LEU A 227 -14.97 18.85 18.02
CA LEU A 227 -13.76 18.72 18.82
C LEU A 227 -12.71 19.74 18.33
N ASP A 228 -11.86 20.24 19.22
CA ASP A 228 -10.85 21.25 18.88
C ASP A 228 -9.79 20.67 17.91
N PRO A 229 -9.67 21.19 16.66
CA PRO A 229 -8.70 20.68 15.69
C PRO A 229 -7.24 20.79 16.15
N ALA A 230 -6.92 21.71 17.07
CA ALA A 230 -5.56 21.83 17.61
C ALA A 230 -5.10 20.56 18.34
N ALA A 231 -6.03 19.78 18.92
CA ALA A 231 -5.73 18.56 19.65
C ALA A 231 -5.09 17.46 18.76
N ILE A 232 -5.35 17.48 17.45
CA ILE A 232 -4.78 16.52 16.47
C ILE A 232 -3.91 17.19 15.41
N GLY A 233 -3.36 18.36 15.75
CA GLY A 233 -2.49 19.14 14.87
C GLY A 233 -1.18 18.41 14.53
N ASP A 234 -0.65 17.64 15.48
CA ASP A 234 0.59 16.89 15.28
C ASP A 234 0.39 15.72 14.28
N PRO A 235 1.05 15.74 13.10
CA PRO A 235 0.97 14.64 12.14
C PRO A 235 1.46 13.28 12.67
N LEU A 236 2.35 13.25 13.66
CA LEU A 236 2.90 12.01 14.21
C LEU A 236 2.08 11.44 15.37
N ALA A 237 1.10 12.19 15.88
CA ALA A 237 0.20 11.78 16.96
C ALA A 237 -1.11 11.15 16.46
N LEU A 238 -1.19 10.80 15.18
CA LEU A 238 -2.33 10.10 14.60
C LEU A 238 -2.18 8.58 14.72
N PRO A 239 -3.27 7.80 14.53
CA PRO A 239 -3.18 6.34 14.46
C PRO A 239 -2.13 5.86 13.46
N LYS A 240 -1.45 4.77 13.79
CA LYS A 240 -0.39 4.19 12.97
C LYS A 240 -0.94 3.08 12.09
N LEU A 241 -0.66 3.17 10.80
CA LEU A 241 -0.84 2.06 9.87
C LEU A 241 0.52 1.45 9.57
N THR A 242 0.63 0.15 9.76
CA THR A 242 1.80 -0.63 9.35
C THR A 242 1.39 -1.70 8.35
N PHE A 243 2.34 -2.19 7.57
CA PHE A 243 2.08 -3.17 6.54
C PHE A 243 2.94 -4.40 6.78
N GLY A 244 2.35 -5.58 6.60
CA GLY A 244 3.02 -6.86 6.59
C GLY A 244 2.80 -7.56 5.26
N THR A 245 3.59 -8.59 4.95
CA THR A 245 3.35 -9.47 3.81
C THR A 245 3.84 -10.88 4.09
N TRP A 246 3.08 -11.86 3.60
CA TRP A 246 3.48 -13.27 3.58
C TRP A 246 4.17 -13.66 2.27
N VAL A 247 4.00 -12.86 1.21
CA VAL A 247 4.56 -13.18 -0.12
C VAL A 247 6.08 -13.09 -0.08
N GLY A 248 6.74 -14.23 -0.28
CA GLY A 248 8.20 -14.37 -0.18
C GLY A 248 8.71 -14.80 1.21
N GLY A 249 7.82 -14.94 2.19
CA GLY A 249 8.14 -15.34 3.57
C GLY A 249 7.43 -16.62 4.02
N ASP A 250 6.17 -16.81 3.60
CA ASP A 250 5.39 -18.00 3.88
C ASP A 250 5.85 -19.18 3.03
N ARG A 251 6.37 -20.20 3.71
CA ARG A 251 6.89 -21.44 3.11
C ARG A 251 6.12 -22.67 3.59
N ASP A 252 5.00 -22.48 4.28
CA ASP A 252 4.11 -23.58 4.71
C ASP A 252 3.47 -24.23 3.49
N GLY A 253 3.94 -25.42 3.12
CA GLY A 253 3.48 -26.14 1.92
C GLY A 253 3.92 -25.53 0.58
N HIS A 254 4.81 -24.52 0.60
CA HIS A 254 5.26 -23.82 -0.62
C HIS A 254 6.77 -23.97 -0.85
N PRO A 255 7.24 -25.06 -1.50
CA PRO A 255 8.67 -25.37 -1.62
C PRO A 255 9.46 -24.35 -2.46
N LEU A 256 8.78 -23.52 -3.25
CA LEU A 256 9.41 -22.48 -4.08
C LEU A 256 9.83 -21.24 -3.27
N VAL A 257 9.41 -21.10 -2.00
CA VAL A 257 9.85 -20.00 -1.14
C VAL A 257 11.13 -20.39 -0.41
N THR A 258 12.26 -20.20 -1.08
CA THR A 258 13.60 -20.51 -0.56
C THR A 258 14.18 -19.37 0.29
N PRO A 259 15.26 -19.60 1.07
CA PRO A 259 15.97 -18.52 1.76
C PRO A 259 16.42 -17.38 0.84
N GLU A 260 16.83 -17.69 -0.39
CA GLU A 260 17.26 -16.71 -1.40
C GLU A 260 16.07 -15.82 -1.81
N VAL A 261 14.90 -16.42 -2.06
CA VAL A 261 13.67 -15.67 -2.35
C VAL A 261 13.29 -14.74 -1.21
N THR A 262 13.39 -15.21 0.04
CA THR A 262 13.14 -14.38 1.22
C THR A 262 14.12 -13.21 1.29
N ALA A 263 15.42 -13.46 1.06
CA ALA A 263 16.45 -12.41 1.06
C ALA A 263 16.24 -11.38 -0.06
N GLU A 264 15.94 -11.83 -1.27
CA GLU A 264 15.58 -10.94 -2.39
C GLU A 264 14.37 -10.08 -2.06
N THR A 265 13.35 -10.67 -1.43
CA THR A 265 12.11 -9.97 -1.08
C THR A 265 12.38 -8.88 -0.04
N LEU A 266 13.18 -9.16 0.99
CA LEU A 266 13.60 -8.14 1.97
C LEU A 266 14.36 -6.98 1.32
N MET A 267 15.27 -7.28 0.39
CA MET A 267 16.03 -6.25 -0.34
C MET A 267 15.13 -5.41 -1.25
N GLU A 268 14.19 -6.04 -1.96
CA GLU A 268 13.22 -5.36 -2.81
C GLU A 268 12.32 -4.43 -1.98
N LEU A 269 11.76 -4.91 -0.87
CA LEU A 269 10.93 -4.09 0.04
C LEU A 269 11.69 -2.84 0.54
N ARG A 270 12.94 -3.01 0.99
CA ARG A 270 13.79 -1.88 1.40
C ARG A 270 14.07 -0.90 0.25
N SER A 271 14.44 -1.42 -0.92
CA SER A 271 14.73 -0.62 -2.12
C SER A 271 13.52 0.22 -2.54
N GLN A 272 12.34 -0.38 -2.52
CA GLN A 272 11.08 0.27 -2.86
C GLN A 272 10.65 1.30 -1.82
N ALA A 273 10.88 1.05 -0.52
CA ALA A 273 10.66 2.04 0.55
C ALA A 273 11.48 3.32 0.31
N LEU A 274 12.78 3.17 0.07
CA LEU A 274 13.69 4.29 -0.18
C LEU A 274 13.36 5.01 -1.49
N THR A 275 12.95 4.28 -2.52
CA THR A 275 12.50 4.85 -3.80
C THR A 275 11.23 5.68 -3.63
N LEU A 276 10.25 5.17 -2.90
CA LEU A 276 9.02 5.89 -2.54
C LEU A 276 9.35 7.20 -1.81
N ILE A 277 10.12 7.12 -0.71
CA ILE A 277 10.49 8.31 0.09
C ILE A 277 11.27 9.32 -0.75
N ARG A 278 12.24 8.86 -1.56
CA ARG A 278 13.01 9.72 -2.46
C ARG A 278 12.11 10.45 -3.45
N ARG A 279 11.14 9.74 -4.05
CA ARG A 279 10.16 10.32 -4.97
C ARG A 279 9.39 11.45 -4.30
N GLU A 280 8.88 11.23 -3.09
CA GLU A 280 8.12 12.24 -2.35
C GLU A 280 8.98 13.45 -1.97
N LEU A 281 10.21 13.25 -1.50
CA LEU A 281 11.14 14.35 -1.21
C LEU A 281 11.51 15.15 -2.47
N VAL A 282 11.67 14.50 -3.63
CA VAL A 282 11.91 15.19 -4.91
C VAL A 282 10.69 16.03 -5.32
N GLN A 283 9.46 15.54 -5.10
CA GLN A 283 8.28 16.36 -5.31
C GLN A 283 8.24 17.55 -4.33
N LEU A 284 8.63 17.34 -3.07
CA LEU A 284 8.69 18.41 -2.08
C LEU A 284 9.65 19.54 -2.49
N VAL A 285 10.83 19.21 -3.03
CA VAL A 285 11.78 20.20 -3.59
C VAL A 285 11.09 21.09 -4.64
N ARG A 286 10.25 20.50 -5.50
CA ARG A 286 9.54 21.24 -6.55
C ARG A 286 8.45 22.15 -5.97
N LEU A 287 7.75 21.69 -4.94
CA LEU A 287 6.63 22.41 -4.33
C LEU A 287 7.06 23.58 -3.43
N ILE A 288 8.13 23.43 -2.64
CA ILE A 288 8.58 24.45 -1.68
C ILE A 288 9.69 25.29 -2.30
N SER A 289 9.30 26.40 -2.95
CA SER A 289 10.20 27.35 -3.63
C SER A 289 10.35 28.68 -2.87
N LEU A 290 10.20 28.66 -1.54
CA LEU A 290 10.11 29.86 -0.73
C LEU A 290 11.46 30.59 -0.69
N SER A 291 11.43 31.88 -1.07
CA SER A 291 12.62 32.72 -1.13
C SER A 291 12.84 33.45 0.20
N ALA A 292 14.07 33.37 0.72
CA ALA A 292 14.52 34.11 1.90
C ALA A 292 14.40 35.63 1.76
N PHE A 293 14.35 36.15 0.52
CA PHE A 293 14.18 37.57 0.27
C PHE A 293 12.77 38.06 0.65
N TRP A 294 11.74 37.30 0.28
CA TRP A 294 10.34 37.67 0.55
C TRP A 294 9.85 37.14 1.89
N LEU A 295 10.40 36.01 2.32
CA LEU A 295 10.05 35.35 3.57
C LEU A 295 11.34 35.01 4.31
N PRO A 296 11.85 35.91 5.17
CA PRO A 296 13.05 35.65 5.94
C PRO A 296 12.85 34.46 6.90
N PRO A 297 13.70 33.41 6.85
CA PRO A 297 13.63 32.31 7.81
C PRO A 297 14.09 32.76 9.20
N ARG A 298 13.73 32.00 10.24
CA ARG A 298 14.30 32.21 11.59
C ARG A 298 15.78 31.81 11.61
N GLY A 299 16.55 32.48 12.47
CA GLY A 299 18.00 32.25 12.62
C GLY A 299 18.36 30.79 12.94
N GLU A 300 17.61 30.17 13.85
CA GLU A 300 17.80 28.77 14.25
C GLU A 300 17.74 27.80 13.05
N PHE A 301 16.85 28.04 12.09
CA PHE A 301 16.72 27.20 10.89
C PHE A 301 17.92 27.38 9.94
N LEU A 302 18.44 28.61 9.80
CA LEU A 302 19.65 28.86 9.02
C LEU A 302 20.89 28.24 9.67
N GLU A 303 20.99 28.30 11.00
CA GLU A 303 22.07 27.67 11.77
C GLU A 303 22.05 26.15 11.61
N GLU A 304 20.86 25.55 11.60
CA GLU A 304 20.64 24.13 11.34
C GLU A 304 21.09 23.73 9.92
N ILE A 305 20.71 24.49 8.89
CA ILE A 305 21.20 24.28 7.51
C ILE A 305 22.72 24.38 7.47
N ALA A 306 23.29 25.42 8.06
CA ALA A 306 24.73 25.65 8.07
C ALA A 306 25.49 24.52 8.80
N ARG A 307 24.92 23.97 9.88
CA ARG A 307 25.49 22.81 10.58
C ARG A 307 25.55 21.59 9.66
N ARG A 308 24.45 21.26 9.00
CA ARG A 308 24.37 20.12 8.06
C ARG A 308 25.27 20.27 6.85
N VAL A 309 25.43 21.48 6.33
CA VAL A 309 26.39 21.75 5.26
C VAL A 309 27.81 21.47 5.73
N ARG A 310 28.19 21.87 6.95
CA ARG A 310 29.51 21.56 7.51
C ARG A 310 29.70 20.05 7.69
N ASP A 311 28.70 19.36 8.23
CA ASP A 311 28.76 17.92 8.48
C ASP A 311 28.89 17.11 7.18
N ALA A 312 28.24 17.58 6.09
CA ALA A 312 28.27 16.95 4.77
C ALA A 312 29.38 17.47 3.83
N GLY A 313 30.23 18.39 4.30
CA GLY A 313 31.35 18.94 3.53
C GLY A 313 30.96 19.54 2.17
N GLU A 314 31.77 19.26 1.14
CA GLU A 314 31.57 19.79 -0.22
C GLU A 314 30.25 19.30 -0.85
N ALA A 315 29.82 18.07 -0.55
CA ALA A 315 28.55 17.54 -1.01
C ALA A 315 27.36 18.34 -0.42
N GLY A 316 27.47 18.72 0.86
CA GLY A 316 26.54 19.63 1.52
C GLY A 316 26.48 20.99 0.83
N GLN A 317 27.63 21.57 0.49
CA GLN A 317 27.70 22.85 -0.22
C GLN A 317 27.04 22.77 -1.61
N LYS A 318 27.36 21.73 -2.38
CA LYS A 318 26.73 21.46 -3.68
C LYS A 318 25.22 21.30 -3.58
N ALA A 319 24.71 20.70 -2.49
CA ALA A 319 23.28 20.50 -2.29
C ALA A 319 22.52 21.82 -2.09
N VAL A 320 23.11 22.78 -1.36
CA VAL A 320 22.49 24.08 -1.11
C VAL A 320 22.68 25.08 -2.26
N ASP A 321 23.79 24.98 -3.01
CA ASP A 321 24.09 25.85 -4.16
C ASP A 321 23.14 25.65 -5.34
N ARG A 322 22.42 24.53 -5.40
CA ARG A 322 21.37 24.27 -6.40
C ARG A 322 20.26 25.31 -6.37
N ASN A 323 19.97 25.86 -5.19
CA ASN A 323 18.80 26.68 -4.92
C ASN A 323 19.18 27.87 -4.04
N PRO A 324 19.94 28.85 -4.59
CA PRO A 324 20.40 29.99 -3.81
C PRO A 324 19.21 30.81 -3.30
N ASN A 325 19.30 31.26 -2.05
CA ASN A 325 18.25 32.04 -1.35
C ASN A 325 16.92 31.29 -1.13
N GLU A 326 16.89 29.96 -1.20
CA GLU A 326 15.68 29.15 -0.96
C GLU A 326 15.90 28.14 0.18
N PRO A 327 15.97 28.59 1.45
CA PRO A 327 16.48 27.81 2.58
C PRO A 327 15.68 26.53 2.86
N TRP A 328 14.35 26.55 2.70
CA TRP A 328 13.53 25.34 2.85
C TRP A 328 13.83 24.29 1.77
N ARG A 329 14.05 24.72 0.52
CA ARG A 329 14.44 23.82 -0.58
C ARG A 329 15.85 23.26 -0.39
N GLN A 330 16.77 24.11 0.06
CA GLN A 330 18.13 23.73 0.43
C GLN A 330 18.12 22.66 1.52
N PHE A 331 17.27 22.81 2.54
CA PHE A 331 17.10 21.82 3.60
C PHE A 331 16.60 20.47 3.08
N VAL A 332 15.63 20.47 2.15
CA VAL A 332 15.17 19.22 1.50
C VAL A 332 16.27 18.57 0.67
N ASN A 333 17.09 19.35 -0.04
CA ASN A 333 18.25 18.81 -0.76
C ASN A 333 19.26 18.13 0.16
N LEU A 334 19.46 18.66 1.38
CA LEU A 334 20.31 18.03 2.39
C LEU A 334 19.69 16.72 2.92
N MET A 335 18.36 16.65 3.09
CA MET A 335 17.69 15.39 3.40
C MET A 335 17.85 14.35 2.28
N LEU A 336 17.70 14.76 1.02
CA LEU A 336 17.92 13.90 -0.14
C LEU A 336 19.36 13.39 -0.24
N LEU A 337 20.33 14.21 0.15
CA LEU A 337 21.75 13.84 0.19
C LEU A 337 22.02 12.76 1.26
N ARG A 338 21.37 12.85 2.42
CA ARG A 338 21.50 11.87 3.51
C ARG A 338 20.64 10.62 3.34
N LEU A 339 19.68 10.62 2.43
CA LEU A 339 18.85 9.44 2.20
C LEU A 339 19.70 8.29 1.65
N PRO A 340 19.64 7.08 2.25
CA PRO A 340 20.42 5.94 1.78
C PRO A 340 20.27 5.72 0.26
N PRO A 341 21.35 5.32 -0.42
CA PRO A 341 21.29 5.00 -1.83
C PRO A 341 20.36 3.81 -2.04
N VAL A 342 19.61 3.84 -3.14
CA VAL A 342 18.78 2.72 -3.55
C VAL A 342 19.70 1.68 -4.19
N THR A 343 20.01 0.60 -3.47
CA THR A 343 20.79 -0.51 -4.03
C THR A 343 19.87 -1.37 -4.89
N VAL A 344 19.84 -1.12 -6.19
CA VAL A 344 19.20 -2.04 -7.14
C VAL A 344 20.20 -3.18 -7.39
N GLN A 345 19.85 -4.42 -7.05
CA GLN A 345 20.64 -5.55 -7.52
C GLN A 345 20.63 -5.53 -9.06
N PRO A 346 21.79 -5.51 -9.74
CA PRO A 346 21.82 -5.53 -11.18
C PRO A 346 21.20 -6.85 -11.66
N LYS A 347 20.05 -6.78 -12.35
CA LYS A 347 19.56 -7.91 -13.13
C LYS A 347 20.61 -8.25 -14.18
N PRO A 348 20.97 -9.54 -14.38
CA PRO A 348 21.90 -9.92 -15.44
C PRO A 348 21.36 -9.43 -16.80
N GLY A 349 22.08 -8.50 -17.43
CA GLY A 349 21.73 -7.96 -18.76
C GLY A 349 20.83 -6.73 -18.79
N ALA A 350 20.45 -6.14 -17.66
CA ALA A 350 19.79 -4.83 -17.64
C ALA A 350 20.82 -3.71 -17.54
N THR A 351 20.83 -2.80 -18.51
CA THR A 351 21.59 -1.54 -18.41
C THR A 351 21.06 -0.73 -17.24
N ASP A 352 21.98 -0.23 -16.43
CA ASP A 352 21.80 0.49 -15.17
C ASP A 352 20.82 1.67 -15.33
N PHE A 353 19.51 1.43 -15.17
CA PHE A 353 18.50 2.49 -15.16
C PHE A 353 18.46 3.11 -13.76
N ARG A 354 19.51 3.86 -13.44
CA ARG A 354 19.47 4.83 -12.35
C ARG A 354 18.38 5.85 -12.70
N LEU A 355 17.29 5.84 -11.94
CA LEU A 355 16.22 6.84 -12.02
C LEU A 355 16.86 8.24 -12.06
N GLY A 356 16.73 8.91 -13.21
CA GLY A 356 17.51 10.06 -13.62
C GLY A 356 17.40 11.27 -12.70
N ILE A 357 18.23 11.29 -11.67
CA ILE A 357 18.81 12.51 -11.12
C ILE A 357 20.31 12.38 -11.36
N SER A 358 20.78 13.11 -12.37
CA SER A 358 22.19 13.27 -12.68
C SER A 358 22.95 13.75 -11.45
N GLY A 359 23.90 12.93 -11.03
CA GLY A 359 24.96 13.23 -10.08
C GLY A 359 25.82 11.97 -10.00
N SER A 360 26.86 11.94 -10.85
CA SER A 360 28.08 11.13 -10.74
C SER A 360 27.98 9.64 -10.39
N SER A 361 28.49 8.82 -11.30
CA SER A 361 29.27 7.62 -10.98
C SER A 361 30.12 7.83 -9.72
N GLY A 362 30.03 6.89 -8.77
CA GLY A 362 30.69 6.96 -7.47
C GLY A 362 32.13 7.48 -7.52
N SER A 363 32.28 8.74 -7.12
CA SER A 363 33.56 9.23 -6.61
C SER A 363 33.71 8.72 -5.18
N ALA A 364 34.95 8.54 -4.73
CA ALA A 364 35.29 8.25 -3.33
C ALA A 364 34.78 9.33 -2.33
N GLU A 365 34.13 10.38 -2.81
CA GLU A 365 33.65 11.54 -2.06
C GLU A 365 32.18 11.38 -1.62
N GLU A 366 31.36 10.64 -2.37
CA GLU A 366 29.99 10.26 -1.94
C GLU A 366 30.01 9.29 -0.73
N GLU A 367 31.13 8.59 -0.50
CA GLU A 367 31.33 7.71 0.65
C GLU A 367 31.48 8.45 1.99
N SER A 368 31.70 9.78 1.98
CA SER A 368 31.90 10.58 3.21
C SER A 368 30.60 11.09 3.85
N VAL A 369 29.46 10.96 3.18
CA VAL A 369 28.17 11.45 3.67
C VAL A 369 27.56 10.46 4.66
N GLN A 370 27.23 10.93 5.86
CA GLN A 370 26.50 10.13 6.85
C GLN A 370 25.02 10.00 6.44
N HIS A 371 24.67 8.81 5.96
CA HIS A 371 23.31 8.47 5.60
C HIS A 371 22.42 8.24 6.84
N TYR A 372 21.11 8.36 6.67
CA TYR A 372 20.18 7.95 7.72
C TYR A 372 20.25 6.43 7.95
N GLU A 373 20.44 6.02 9.20
CA GLU A 373 20.41 4.60 9.58
C GLU A 373 18.96 4.15 9.83
N HIS A 374 18.16 5.03 10.42
CA HIS A 374 16.78 4.75 10.83
C HIS A 374 15.80 5.79 10.27
N PRO A 375 14.54 5.39 9.97
CA PRO A 375 13.53 6.31 9.47
C PRO A 375 13.20 7.45 10.45
N ASP A 376 13.38 7.24 11.77
CA ASP A 376 13.13 8.25 12.79
C ASP A 376 14.05 9.48 12.66
N GLU A 377 15.25 9.30 12.11
CA GLU A 377 16.18 10.40 11.83
C GLU A 377 15.66 11.29 10.70
N LEU A 378 15.08 10.68 9.65
CA LEU A 378 14.41 11.43 8.59
C LEU A 378 13.13 12.10 9.10
N LEU A 379 12.37 11.46 9.98
CA LEU A 379 11.20 12.07 10.62
C LEU A 379 11.57 13.28 11.47
N ALA A 380 12.68 13.22 12.21
CA ALA A 380 13.20 14.35 12.96
C ALA A 380 13.55 15.53 12.03
N ASP A 381 14.13 15.25 10.86
CA ASP A 381 14.46 16.29 9.89
C ASP A 381 13.21 16.88 9.22
N LEU A 382 12.23 16.03 8.86
CA LEU A 382 10.94 16.50 8.36
C LEU A 382 10.19 17.34 9.40
N ARG A 383 10.32 17.01 10.70
CA ARG A 383 9.78 17.83 11.80
C ARG A 383 10.43 19.22 11.82
N VAL A 384 11.75 19.31 11.74
CA VAL A 384 12.45 20.59 11.67
C VAL A 384 11.95 21.43 10.49
N LEU A 385 11.77 20.81 9.32
CA LEU A 385 11.22 21.52 8.15
C LEU A 385 9.77 21.98 8.38
N TYR A 386 8.93 21.13 8.97
CA TYR A 386 7.54 21.43 9.29
C TYR A 386 7.45 22.62 10.24
N ASP A 387 8.20 22.59 11.34
CA ASP A 387 8.22 23.65 12.37
C ASP A 387 8.81 24.95 11.80
N ALA A 388 9.79 24.87 10.90
CA ALA A 388 10.37 26.03 10.22
C ALA A 388 9.39 26.73 9.27
N LEU A 389 8.43 26.01 8.68
CA LEU A 389 7.34 26.59 7.88
C LEU A 389 6.25 27.20 8.78
N ASP A 390 5.87 26.50 9.85
CA ASP A 390 4.90 27.00 10.83
C ASP A 390 5.37 28.32 11.48
N ALA A 391 6.67 28.38 11.80
CA ALA A 391 7.35 29.55 12.36
C ALA A 391 7.25 30.84 11.52
N VAL A 392 6.94 30.73 10.23
CA VAL A 392 6.77 31.85 9.28
C VAL A 392 5.35 31.93 8.72
N ALA A 393 4.36 31.39 9.46
CA ALA A 393 2.94 31.38 9.10
C ALA A 393 2.61 30.65 7.78
N MET A 394 3.41 29.64 7.42
CA MET A 394 3.19 28.77 6.25
C MET A 394 2.64 27.39 6.64
N GLN A 395 1.80 27.35 7.67
CA GLN A 395 1.25 26.11 8.24
C GLN A 395 0.46 25.28 7.20
N GLU A 396 -0.35 25.93 6.35
CA GLU A 396 -1.09 25.25 5.29
C GLU A 396 -0.16 24.56 4.28
N ALA A 397 0.94 25.21 3.91
CA ALA A 397 1.94 24.61 3.04
C ALA A 397 2.61 23.41 3.72
N ALA A 398 2.94 23.51 5.01
CA ALA A 398 3.49 22.41 5.79
C ALA A 398 2.52 21.22 5.88
N ASN A 399 1.24 21.49 6.16
CA ASN A 399 0.17 20.50 6.24
C ASN A 399 -0.12 19.81 4.90
N TYR A 400 -0.03 20.55 3.80
CA TYR A 400 -0.31 20.03 2.47
C TYR A 400 0.87 19.23 1.89
N SER A 401 2.12 19.67 2.14
CA SER A 401 3.30 19.15 1.45
C SER A 401 4.24 18.32 2.32
N VAL A 402 4.44 18.67 3.60
CA VAL A 402 5.40 17.98 4.49
C VAL A 402 4.72 16.87 5.30
N ARG A 403 3.56 17.16 5.91
CA ARG A 403 2.78 16.20 6.72
C ARG A 403 2.51 14.87 6.00
N PRO A 404 2.12 14.82 4.71
CA PRO A 404 1.92 13.54 4.01
C PRO A 404 3.20 12.69 3.95
N ILE A 405 4.37 13.32 3.79
CA ILE A 405 5.65 12.61 3.73
C ILE A 405 6.02 12.08 5.11
N MET A 406 5.80 12.87 6.17
CA MET A 406 5.97 12.39 7.55
C MET A 406 5.12 11.14 7.81
N ARG A 407 3.87 11.13 7.33
CA ARG A 407 2.96 9.98 7.46
C ARG A 407 3.44 8.78 6.65
N ILE A 408 3.96 8.99 5.43
CA ILE A 408 4.57 7.92 4.63
C ILE A 408 5.77 7.30 5.37
N VAL A 409 6.70 8.11 5.88
CA VAL A 409 7.87 7.59 6.60
C VAL A 409 7.43 6.88 7.89
N GLN A 410 6.44 7.38 8.61
CA GLN A 410 5.89 6.75 9.81
C GLN A 410 5.22 5.40 9.54
N CYS A 411 4.51 5.26 8.41
CA CYS A 411 3.75 4.04 8.09
C CYS A 411 4.60 2.96 7.40
N PHE A 412 5.53 3.37 6.53
CA PHE A 412 6.32 2.45 5.68
C PHE A 412 7.78 2.28 6.12
N GLY A 413 8.34 3.26 6.85
CA GLY A 413 9.75 3.26 7.26
C GLY A 413 10.73 3.05 6.09
N PHE A 414 11.91 2.50 6.39
CA PHE A 414 12.91 2.11 5.38
C PHE A 414 12.80 0.63 4.96
N HIS A 415 11.64 0.00 5.21
CA HIS A 415 11.43 -1.42 4.92
C HIS A 415 10.12 -1.71 4.19
N LEU A 416 9.26 -0.71 3.97
CA LEU A 416 7.97 -0.78 3.26
C LEU A 416 6.91 -1.64 3.96
N ALA A 417 7.20 -2.91 4.20
CA ALA A 417 6.35 -3.85 4.93
C ALA A 417 7.20 -4.89 5.68
N VAL A 418 6.68 -5.40 6.79
CA VAL A 418 7.28 -6.52 7.54
C VAL A 418 7.06 -7.81 6.73
N LEU A 419 8.10 -8.63 6.60
CA LEU A 419 7.98 -9.93 5.94
C LEU A 419 7.83 -11.02 7.01
N ASP A 420 6.66 -11.64 7.09
CA ASP A 420 6.42 -12.72 8.03
C ASP A 420 7.04 -14.02 7.53
N ILE A 421 7.78 -14.70 8.41
CA ILE A 421 8.32 -16.03 8.13
C ILE A 421 7.44 -17.08 8.79
N ARG A 422 6.82 -17.92 7.96
CA ARG A 422 5.92 -18.98 8.41
C ARG A 422 6.41 -20.34 7.91
N GLN A 423 6.44 -21.32 8.82
CA GLN A 423 6.83 -22.70 8.51
C GLN A 423 6.05 -23.69 9.39
N ASN A 424 5.82 -24.89 8.86
CA ASN A 424 5.17 -25.99 9.55
C ASN A 424 6.04 -26.51 10.71
N SER A 425 5.43 -26.78 11.87
CA SER A 425 6.13 -27.29 13.07
C SER A 425 6.90 -28.58 12.80
N ALA A 426 6.38 -29.48 11.95
CA ALA A 426 7.04 -30.74 11.60
C ALA A 426 8.41 -30.52 10.91
N MET A 427 8.59 -29.39 10.21
CA MET A 427 9.88 -29.04 9.61
C MET A 427 10.90 -28.59 10.65
N HIS A 428 10.44 -27.95 11.74
CA HIS A 428 11.30 -27.61 12.87
C HIS A 428 11.70 -28.85 13.67
N ASP A 429 10.77 -29.79 13.89
CA ASP A 429 11.07 -31.08 14.52
C ASP A 429 12.17 -31.80 13.73
N LYS A 430 11.99 -31.94 12.41
CA LYS A 430 12.99 -32.55 11.52
C LYS A 430 14.35 -31.84 11.56
N ALA A 431 14.36 -30.51 11.62
CA ALA A 431 15.61 -29.75 11.74
C ALA A 431 16.33 -30.03 13.07
N ILE A 432 15.59 -30.14 14.18
CA ILE A 432 16.16 -30.51 15.49
C ILE A 432 16.70 -31.94 15.46
N GLU A 433 16.01 -32.90 14.84
CA GLU A 433 16.50 -34.28 14.68
C GLU A 433 17.83 -34.31 13.92
N GLN A 434 17.93 -33.56 12.82
CA GLN A 434 19.15 -33.43 12.03
C GLN A 434 20.29 -32.76 12.82
N LEU A 435 19.98 -31.74 13.63
CA LEU A 435 20.95 -31.09 14.52
C LEU A 435 21.45 -32.04 15.63
N LEU A 436 20.55 -32.81 16.25
CA LEU A 436 20.89 -33.81 17.27
C LEU A 436 21.81 -34.88 16.69
N ALA A 437 21.50 -35.38 15.49
CA ALA A 437 22.33 -36.35 14.78
C ALA A 437 23.71 -35.78 14.45
N ALA A 438 23.77 -34.54 13.93
CA ALA A 438 25.03 -33.87 13.62
C ALA A 438 25.88 -33.58 14.88
N ALA A 439 25.24 -33.34 16.02
CA ALA A 439 25.89 -33.17 17.32
C ALA A 439 26.35 -34.50 17.95
N GLY A 440 26.07 -35.65 17.32
CA GLY A 440 26.43 -36.97 17.84
C GLY A 440 25.62 -37.39 19.07
N GLN A 441 24.41 -36.85 19.25
CA GLN A 441 23.54 -37.24 20.35
C GLN A 441 22.99 -38.66 20.15
N PRO A 442 22.86 -39.46 21.23
CA PRO A 442 22.39 -40.84 21.13
C PRO A 442 20.91 -40.94 20.78
N GLU A 443 20.10 -39.96 21.19
CA GLU A 443 18.68 -39.90 20.90
C GLU A 443 18.41 -38.72 19.99
N THR A 444 17.98 -39.01 18.77
CA THR A 444 17.80 -38.00 17.71
C THR A 444 16.36 -37.86 17.26
N ASP A 445 15.47 -38.80 17.60
CA ASP A 445 14.06 -38.85 17.18
C ASP A 445 13.17 -37.88 17.97
N TYR A 446 13.52 -36.59 17.89
CA TYR A 446 12.87 -35.50 18.61
C TYR A 446 11.38 -35.40 18.28
N GLY A 447 10.99 -35.63 17.02
CA GLY A 447 9.61 -35.60 16.54
C GLY A 447 8.68 -36.64 17.20
N ASN A 448 9.23 -37.63 17.90
CA ASN A 448 8.46 -38.62 18.67
C ASN A 448 8.69 -38.55 20.19
N TRP A 449 9.48 -37.57 20.68
CA TRP A 449 9.67 -37.42 22.13
C TRP A 449 8.38 -36.98 22.84
N PRO A 450 8.13 -37.46 24.06
CA PRO A 450 7.10 -36.90 24.94
C PRO A 450 7.31 -35.40 25.15
N GLU A 451 6.22 -34.64 25.20
CA GLU A 451 6.26 -33.18 25.31
C GLU A 451 7.09 -32.69 26.52
N GLU A 452 6.95 -33.34 27.68
CA GLU A 452 7.73 -33.00 28.89
C GLU A 452 9.24 -33.06 28.63
N LYS A 453 9.68 -34.09 27.90
CA LYS A 453 11.09 -34.27 27.54
C LYS A 453 11.55 -33.23 26.53
N ARG A 454 10.70 -32.86 25.55
CA ARG A 454 11.00 -31.77 24.60
C ARG A 454 11.22 -30.46 25.33
N LEU A 455 10.32 -30.12 26.26
CA LEU A 455 10.40 -28.90 27.07
C LEU A 455 11.65 -28.88 27.95
N GLU A 456 11.96 -29.99 28.63
CA GLU A 456 13.17 -30.11 29.45
C GLU A 456 14.43 -29.90 28.61
N PHE A 457 14.52 -30.57 27.46
CA PHE A 457 15.62 -30.42 26.51
C PHE A 457 15.76 -28.97 26.02
N LEU A 458 14.69 -28.38 25.46
CA LEU A 458 14.73 -27.02 24.94
C LEU A 458 15.09 -26.00 26.03
N THR A 459 14.51 -26.13 27.23
CA THR A 459 14.80 -25.25 28.36
C THR A 459 16.27 -25.33 28.78
N ARG A 460 16.85 -26.53 28.77
CA ARG A 460 18.26 -26.74 29.08
C ARG A 460 19.16 -26.11 28.02
N GLU A 461 18.87 -26.34 26.74
CA GLU A 461 19.70 -25.83 25.64
C GLU A 461 19.58 -24.30 25.48
N LEU A 462 18.39 -23.71 25.68
CA LEU A 462 18.19 -22.26 25.65
C LEU A 462 18.94 -21.51 26.76
N LYS A 463 19.23 -22.19 27.88
CA LYS A 463 20.05 -21.63 28.99
C LYS A 463 21.55 -21.80 28.76
N SER A 464 21.94 -22.64 27.81
CA SER A 464 23.33 -22.94 27.54
C SER A 464 23.90 -21.91 26.56
N SER A 465 25.09 -21.37 26.88
CA SER A 465 25.86 -20.51 25.97
C SER A 465 26.71 -21.28 24.96
N ARG A 466 26.76 -22.62 25.07
CA ARG A 466 27.50 -23.46 24.14
C ARG A 466 26.79 -23.47 22.76
N PRO A 467 27.52 -23.28 21.64
CA PRO A 467 26.96 -23.57 20.33
C PRO A 467 26.50 -25.02 20.24
N PHE A 468 25.34 -25.25 19.61
CA PHE A 468 24.73 -26.58 19.57
C PHE A 468 25.47 -27.54 18.62
N VAL A 469 25.93 -27.03 17.48
CA VAL A 469 26.79 -27.70 16.49
C VAL A 469 27.95 -26.79 16.11
N HIS A 470 29.05 -27.35 15.62
CA HIS A 470 30.20 -26.58 15.14
C HIS A 470 29.87 -25.89 13.80
N TYR A 471 30.45 -24.71 13.53
CA TYR A 471 30.05 -23.86 12.40
C TYR A 471 30.34 -24.47 11.00
N ASP A 472 31.22 -25.46 10.93
CA ASP A 472 31.56 -26.20 9.70
C ASP A 472 30.69 -27.44 9.46
N ARG A 473 29.77 -27.74 10.39
CA ARG A 473 28.86 -28.88 10.29
C ARG A 473 27.58 -28.47 9.58
N VAL A 474 27.22 -29.25 8.56
CA VAL A 474 25.92 -29.17 7.89
C VAL A 474 24.97 -30.14 8.57
N ALA A 475 23.82 -29.63 9.02
CA ALA A 475 22.72 -30.42 9.57
C ALA A 475 21.51 -30.31 8.64
N GLY A 476 21.26 -31.37 7.88
CA GLY A 476 20.25 -31.37 6.82
C GLY A 476 20.85 -31.54 5.42
N PRO A 477 19.99 -31.65 4.39
CA PRO A 477 20.38 -31.77 2.99
C PRO A 477 21.07 -30.53 2.43
#